data_AF-A0A812RZY9-F1
#
_entry.id   AF-A0A812RZY9-F1
#
_cell.length_a   1.000
_cell.length_b   1.000
_cell.length_c   1.000
_cell.angle_alpha   90.00
_cell.angle_beta   90.00
_cell.angle_gamma   90.00
#
_symmetry.space_group_name_H-M   'P 1'
#
loop_
_entity.id
_entity.type
_entity.pdbx_description
1 polymer ?
#
loop_
_entity_poly.entity_id
_entity_poly.type
_entity_poly.pdbx_seq_one_letter_code
_entity_poly.pdbx_strand_id
1 'polypeptide(L)'
;MSWDFDELDGLEASRASQAFVPSGAAHSRSVLGGGHEPEIERSRRRIEASMHEGWQKILGLNLRKPDSASVRKAYHSLALLHHPDKSGSHADIETFKIVHKAYTDAMATVSLQESTSLLAGVTGTGCSASDHGRKWPLGSSWSKELVRAAVDEWEHDYDDGNVNSVPDCIPEVEAIELASWLQAGKCVAADCREAIEAKYERREPLIPKALRVGFGDLRALPHTLLNDLSQLRRSEYHIVVFSTHGGTSGNCGMCAALLIDVFGFDASRIWRLEEGLDGWIAWAAANPSSQINLL
;
A
#
# COMPACT_ATOMS: atom_id res chain seq x y z
N MET A 1 -4.90 10.95 1.81
CA MET A 1 -4.25 12.14 2.43
C MET A 1 -4.28 13.28 1.43
N SER A 2 -5.08 14.32 1.71
CA SER A 2 -4.75 15.67 1.25
C SER A 2 -3.62 16.13 2.14
N TRP A 3 -2.41 16.28 1.60
CA TRP A 3 -1.29 16.83 2.37
C TRP A 3 -1.39 18.35 2.31
N ASP A 4 -1.64 18.99 3.45
CA ASP A 4 -1.54 20.45 3.59
C ASP A 4 -0.06 20.83 3.61
N PHE A 5 0.39 21.46 2.52
CA PHE A 5 1.79 21.81 2.27
C PHE A 5 2.35 22.89 3.21
N ASP A 6 1.50 23.59 3.96
CA ASP A 6 1.90 24.65 4.90
C ASP A 6 2.69 24.13 6.12
N GLU A 7 2.64 22.82 6.41
CA GLU A 7 3.36 22.23 7.56
C GLU A 7 4.85 21.95 7.27
N LEU A 8 5.27 21.91 6.00
CA LEU A 8 6.67 21.67 5.60
C LEU A 8 7.55 22.93 5.69
N ASP A 9 6.99 24.11 5.48
CA ASP A 9 7.71 25.39 5.61
C ASP A 9 8.04 25.72 7.08
N GLY A 10 7.25 25.20 8.04
CA GLY A 10 7.50 25.37 9.47
C GLY A 10 8.75 24.67 10.00
N LEU A 11 9.20 23.60 9.33
CA LEU A 11 10.41 22.84 9.70
C LEU A 11 11.71 23.55 9.30
N GLU A 12 11.66 24.46 8.31
CA GLU A 12 12.83 25.26 7.91
C GLU A 12 13.20 26.34 8.94
N ALA A 13 12.20 26.94 9.61
CA ALA A 13 12.44 28.04 10.55
C ALA A 13 13.10 27.59 11.87
N SER A 14 12.94 26.31 12.26
CA SER A 14 13.47 25.81 13.55
C SER A 14 14.92 25.31 13.50
N ARG A 15 15.50 25.04 12.32
CA ARG A 15 16.84 24.44 12.19
C ARG A 15 17.97 25.44 11.90
N ALA A 16 17.64 26.70 11.61
CA ALA A 16 18.63 27.74 11.27
C ALA A 16 19.40 28.33 12.48
N SER A 17 19.18 27.86 13.72
CA SER A 17 19.73 28.49 14.94
C SER A 17 20.82 27.72 15.69
N GLN A 18 21.38 26.64 15.15
CA GLN A 18 22.50 25.94 15.78
C GLN A 18 23.71 25.81 14.84
N ALA A 19 24.54 26.86 14.82
CA ALA A 19 25.89 26.79 14.29
C ALA A 19 26.79 26.02 15.29
N PHE A 20 27.14 24.79 14.95
CA PHE A 20 28.16 24.00 15.63
C PHE A 20 29.41 23.89 14.74
N VAL A 21 30.56 24.29 15.29
CA VAL A 21 31.88 24.22 14.65
C VAL A 21 32.51 22.85 14.92
N PRO A 22 32.93 22.06 13.93
CA PRO A 22 33.78 20.91 14.19
C PRO A 22 35.25 21.23 13.87
N SER A 23 36.08 21.13 14.90
CA SER A 23 37.53 20.92 14.81
C SER A 23 37.80 19.44 14.99
N GLY A 24 38.64 18.84 14.13
CA GLY A 24 39.23 17.53 14.39
C GLY A 24 39.32 16.64 13.15
N ALA A 25 40.54 16.46 12.66
CA ALA A 25 40.90 15.64 11.51
C ALA A 25 40.66 14.13 11.73
N ALA A 26 40.18 13.43 10.69
CA ALA A 26 40.43 11.99 10.53
C ALA A 26 40.34 11.55 9.06
N HIS A 27 41.52 11.24 8.51
CA HIS A 27 41.83 10.11 7.63
C HIS A 27 40.99 9.92 6.35
N SER A 28 41.48 10.54 5.28
CA SER A 28 41.23 10.18 3.89
C SER A 28 41.64 8.73 3.61
N ARG A 29 40.67 7.85 3.39
CA ARG A 29 40.87 6.59 2.65
C ARG A 29 40.22 6.72 1.29
N SER A 30 41.03 7.10 0.30
CA SER A 30 40.75 6.95 -1.12
C SER A 30 40.66 5.46 -1.44
N VAL A 31 39.44 4.94 -1.60
CA VAL A 31 39.20 3.63 -2.23
C VAL A 31 38.73 3.92 -3.65
N LEU A 32 39.62 3.69 -4.60
CA LEU A 32 39.31 3.57 -6.03
C LEU A 32 38.42 2.34 -6.20
N GLY A 33 37.13 2.54 -6.48
CA GLY A 33 36.16 1.48 -6.76
C GLY A 33 35.32 1.85 -7.98
N GLY A 34 35.23 0.93 -8.95
CA GLY A 34 34.55 1.14 -10.23
C GLY A 34 33.14 1.69 -10.08
N GLY A 35 32.84 2.75 -10.83
CA GLY A 35 31.62 3.54 -10.73
C GLY A 35 30.39 2.77 -11.17
N HIS A 36 29.76 2.06 -10.23
CA HIS A 36 28.32 1.84 -10.30
C HIS A 36 27.67 3.10 -9.73
N GLU A 37 27.17 3.98 -10.61
CA GLU A 37 26.38 5.12 -10.17
C GLU A 37 25.23 4.60 -9.30
N PRO A 38 25.08 5.10 -8.05
CA PRO A 38 24.05 4.61 -7.15
C PRO A 38 22.67 4.81 -7.79
N GLU A 39 21.80 3.82 -7.63
CA GLU A 39 20.50 3.76 -8.31
C GLU A 39 19.65 5.02 -8.09
N ILE A 40 19.72 5.59 -6.89
CA ILE A 40 19.05 6.84 -6.54
C ILE A 40 19.51 8.02 -7.40
N GLU A 41 20.81 8.13 -7.68
CA GLU A 41 21.39 9.22 -8.49
C GLU A 41 21.02 9.07 -9.97
N ARG A 42 21.04 7.83 -10.48
CA ARG A 42 20.58 7.53 -11.85
C ARG A 42 19.10 7.83 -12.02
N SER A 43 18.29 7.46 -11.03
CA SER A 43 16.85 7.73 -11.02
C SER A 43 16.58 9.23 -10.97
N ARG A 44 17.31 9.97 -10.12
CA ARG A 44 17.22 11.43 -10.02
C ARG A 44 17.48 12.12 -11.35
N ARG A 45 18.63 11.85 -11.99
CA ARG A 45 18.96 12.43 -13.30
C ARG A 45 17.92 12.12 -14.37
N ARG A 46 17.38 10.90 -14.36
CA ARG A 46 16.30 10.51 -15.28
C ARG A 46 15.04 11.34 -15.06
N ILE A 47 14.64 11.55 -13.80
CA ILE A 47 13.45 12.34 -13.44
C ILE A 47 13.66 13.80 -13.85
N GLU A 48 14.79 14.39 -13.50
CA GLU A 48 15.16 15.77 -13.86
C GLU A 48 15.12 15.98 -15.38
N ALA A 49 15.71 15.06 -16.16
CA ALA A 49 15.69 15.12 -17.62
C ALA A 49 14.27 14.99 -18.20
N SER A 50 13.37 14.31 -17.50
CA SER A 50 12.01 14.00 -17.97
C SER A 50 10.95 15.02 -17.53
N MET A 51 11.32 16.07 -16.77
CA MET A 51 10.36 17.01 -16.17
C MET A 51 9.43 17.67 -17.21
N HIS A 52 9.89 17.82 -18.45
CA HIS A 52 9.13 18.45 -19.53
C HIS A 52 8.46 17.44 -20.48
N GLU A 53 8.73 16.14 -20.32
CA GLU A 53 8.23 15.09 -21.22
C GLU A 53 6.91 14.45 -20.75
N GLY A 54 6.36 14.92 -19.63
CA GLY A 54 5.08 14.47 -19.08
C GLY A 54 5.20 13.31 -18.07
N TRP A 55 4.11 13.04 -17.38
CA TRP A 55 4.08 12.13 -16.22
C TRP A 55 4.50 10.69 -16.56
N GLN A 56 4.24 10.20 -17.78
CA GLN A 56 4.62 8.85 -18.21
C GLN A 56 6.13 8.65 -18.16
N LYS A 57 6.91 9.64 -18.64
CA LYS A 57 8.37 9.60 -18.65
C LYS A 57 8.94 9.76 -17.25
N ILE A 58 8.35 10.63 -16.41
CA ILE A 58 8.75 10.80 -15.00
C ILE A 58 8.57 9.49 -14.23
N LEU A 59 7.40 8.84 -14.37
CA LEU A 59 7.12 7.54 -13.74
C LEU A 59 7.85 6.36 -14.40
N GLY A 60 8.53 6.56 -15.53
CA GLY A 60 9.26 5.51 -16.23
C GLY A 60 8.36 4.49 -16.93
N LEU A 61 7.10 4.86 -17.21
CA LEU A 61 6.13 4.00 -17.87
C LEU A 61 6.29 4.10 -19.39
N ASN A 62 6.70 3.00 -20.02
CA ASN A 62 6.78 2.87 -21.49
C ASN A 62 5.50 2.23 -22.07
N LEU A 63 4.34 2.55 -21.51
CA LEU A 63 3.05 1.99 -21.93
C LEU A 63 2.26 3.04 -22.71
N ARG A 64 1.66 2.63 -23.84
CA ARG A 64 0.84 3.51 -24.69
C ARG A 64 -0.47 3.94 -23.98
N LYS A 65 -1.01 3.06 -23.15
CA LYS A 65 -2.17 3.29 -22.27
C LYS A 65 -1.90 2.56 -20.94
N PRO A 66 -1.28 3.20 -19.96
CA PRO A 66 -1.09 2.60 -18.65
C PRO A 66 -2.43 2.54 -17.91
N ASP A 67 -2.68 1.43 -17.21
CA ASP A 67 -3.78 1.31 -16.27
C ASP A 67 -3.43 1.94 -14.91
N SER A 68 -4.44 2.13 -14.05
CA SER A 68 -4.27 2.76 -12.75
C SER A 68 -3.35 1.93 -11.83
N ALA A 69 -3.32 0.61 -11.98
CA ALA A 69 -2.46 -0.27 -11.18
C ALA A 69 -0.97 -0.08 -11.51
N SER A 70 -0.64 0.03 -12.80
CA SER A 70 0.71 0.26 -13.32
C SER A 70 1.23 1.64 -12.90
N VAL A 71 0.37 2.66 -12.92
CA VAL A 71 0.70 4.01 -12.44
C VAL A 71 1.02 4.01 -10.94
N ARG A 72 0.14 3.42 -10.12
CA ARG A 72 0.36 3.30 -8.68
C ARG A 72 1.63 2.52 -8.36
N LYS A 73 1.89 1.41 -9.06
CA LYS A 73 3.12 0.62 -8.89
C LYS A 73 4.39 1.44 -9.18
N ALA A 74 4.42 2.11 -10.32
CA ALA A 74 5.57 2.93 -10.71
C ALA A 74 5.80 4.10 -9.75
N TYR A 75 4.72 4.77 -9.33
CA TYR A 75 4.80 5.80 -8.29
C TYR A 75 5.35 5.25 -6.98
N HIS A 76 4.83 4.12 -6.52
CA HIS A 76 5.23 3.51 -5.25
C HIS A 76 6.73 3.19 -5.20
N SER A 77 7.28 2.54 -6.24
CA SER A 77 8.71 2.24 -6.32
C SER A 77 9.57 3.52 -6.27
N LEU A 78 9.16 4.59 -6.96
CA LEU A 78 9.90 5.86 -6.95
C LEU A 78 9.75 6.64 -5.64
N ALA A 79 8.56 6.59 -5.03
CA ALA A 79 8.27 7.19 -3.74
C ALA A 79 9.12 6.55 -2.62
N LEU A 80 9.27 5.22 -2.65
CA LEU A 80 10.14 4.50 -1.71
C LEU A 80 11.63 4.77 -1.95
N LEU A 81 12.05 4.92 -3.20
CA LEU A 81 13.44 5.19 -3.54
C LEU A 81 13.87 6.60 -3.12
N HIS A 82 13.00 7.60 -3.33
CA HIS A 82 13.29 9.02 -3.07
C HIS A 82 12.62 9.54 -1.79
N HIS A 83 12.20 8.64 -0.88
CA HIS A 83 11.51 9.05 0.34
C HIS A 83 12.40 9.96 1.19
N PRO A 84 11.89 11.10 1.70
CA PRO A 84 12.68 12.07 2.47
C PRO A 84 13.33 11.46 3.72
N ASP A 85 12.69 10.46 4.34
CA ASP A 85 13.23 9.80 5.54
C ASP A 85 14.46 8.92 5.28
N LYS A 86 14.70 8.45 4.04
CA LYS A 86 15.83 7.54 3.75
C LYS A 86 17.16 8.28 3.60
N SER A 87 17.17 9.46 2.98
CA SER A 87 18.41 10.20 2.68
C SER A 87 18.48 11.58 3.34
N GLY A 88 17.34 12.19 3.70
CA GLY A 88 17.26 13.55 4.24
C GLY A 88 17.83 14.64 3.32
N SER A 89 18.16 14.31 2.07
CA SER A 89 18.76 15.24 1.11
C SER A 89 17.70 16.13 0.48
N HIS A 90 17.98 17.43 0.38
CA HIS A 90 17.10 18.39 -0.30
C HIS A 90 16.78 17.98 -1.75
N ALA A 91 17.73 17.32 -2.43
CA ALA A 91 17.51 16.85 -3.81
C ALA A 91 16.49 15.71 -3.89
N ASP A 92 16.42 14.84 -2.88
CA ASP A 92 15.47 13.73 -2.86
C ASP A 92 14.07 14.20 -2.47
N ILE A 93 13.97 15.21 -1.59
CA ILE A 93 12.70 15.91 -1.30
C ILE A 93 12.09 16.49 -2.57
N GLU A 94 12.87 17.22 -3.37
CA GLU A 94 12.38 17.81 -4.63
C GLU A 94 12.03 16.73 -5.65
N THR A 95 12.84 15.67 -5.74
CA THR A 95 12.56 14.53 -6.61
C THR A 95 11.24 13.83 -6.23
N PHE A 96 11.01 13.63 -4.93
CA PHE A 96 9.76 13.07 -4.41
C PHE A 96 8.56 13.94 -4.76
N LYS A 97 8.65 15.27 -4.61
CA LYS A 97 7.58 16.20 -5.02
C LYS A 97 7.25 16.09 -6.52
N ILE A 98 8.27 16.01 -7.37
CA ILE A 98 8.10 15.84 -8.82
C ILE A 98 7.40 14.51 -9.14
N VAL A 99 7.84 13.42 -8.51
CA VAL A 99 7.25 12.08 -8.66
C VAL A 99 5.79 12.07 -8.18
N HIS A 100 5.51 12.70 -7.05
CA HIS A 100 4.15 12.80 -6.50
C HIS A 100 3.23 13.59 -7.43
N LYS A 101 3.69 14.73 -7.94
CA LYS A 101 2.93 15.52 -8.92
C LYS A 101 2.66 14.71 -10.21
N ALA A 102 3.65 13.97 -10.69
CA ALA A 102 3.47 13.12 -11.87
C ALA A 102 2.42 12.02 -11.61
N TYR A 103 2.40 11.44 -10.42
CA TYR A 103 1.37 10.48 -10.01
C TYR A 103 -0.04 11.08 -9.97
N THR A 104 -0.21 12.28 -9.38
CA THR A 104 -1.53 12.93 -9.35
C THR A 104 -2.04 13.25 -10.75
N ASP A 105 -1.16 13.75 -11.63
CA ASP A 105 -1.48 14.04 -13.03
C ASP A 105 -1.84 12.74 -13.80
N ALA A 106 -1.13 11.64 -13.51
CA ALA A 106 -1.39 10.34 -14.10
C ALA A 106 -2.75 9.76 -13.66
N MET A 107 -3.07 9.79 -12.37
CA MET A 107 -4.33 9.27 -11.83
C MET A 107 -5.54 10.05 -12.35
N ALA A 108 -5.43 11.37 -12.48
CA ALA A 108 -6.46 12.19 -13.11
C ALA A 108 -6.67 11.78 -14.59
N THR A 109 -5.58 11.54 -15.32
CA THR A 109 -5.64 11.12 -16.73
C THR A 109 -6.25 9.73 -16.89
N VAL A 110 -5.84 8.77 -16.06
CA VAL A 110 -6.33 7.39 -16.11
C VAL A 110 -7.79 7.32 -15.70
N SER A 111 -8.21 8.05 -14.66
CA SER A 111 -9.62 8.13 -14.26
C SER A 111 -10.53 8.66 -15.38
N LEU A 112 -10.07 9.67 -16.13
CA LEU A 112 -10.78 10.16 -17.32
C LEU A 112 -10.83 9.12 -18.46
N GLN A 113 -9.77 8.32 -18.64
CA GLN A 113 -9.72 7.25 -19.65
C GLN A 113 -10.60 6.05 -19.29
N GLU A 114 -10.68 5.68 -18.01
CA GLU A 114 -11.56 4.64 -17.48
C GLU A 114 -13.03 5.08 -17.63
N SER A 115 -13.34 6.33 -17.28
CA SER A 115 -14.68 6.92 -17.45
C SER A 115 -15.14 6.96 -18.92
N THR A 116 -14.22 7.21 -19.85
CA THR A 116 -14.52 7.20 -21.29
C THR A 116 -14.55 5.78 -21.89
N SER A 117 -13.82 4.83 -21.33
CA SER A 117 -13.81 3.43 -21.77
C SER A 117 -14.99 2.61 -21.22
N LEU A 118 -15.60 3.01 -20.11
CA LEU A 118 -16.87 2.44 -19.62
C LEU A 118 -18.04 2.64 -20.59
N LEU A 119 -17.98 3.68 -21.43
CA LEU A 119 -18.89 3.86 -22.56
C LEU A 119 -18.56 2.95 -23.78
N ALA A 120 -17.39 2.29 -23.78
CA ALA A 120 -16.87 1.51 -24.91
C ALA A 120 -16.60 0.02 -24.61
N GLY A 121 -16.90 -0.46 -23.40
CA GLY A 121 -17.04 -1.90 -23.10
C GLY A 121 -15.78 -2.77 -23.23
N VAL A 122 -14.64 -2.38 -22.64
CA VAL A 122 -13.43 -3.21 -22.63
C VAL A 122 -12.92 -3.44 -21.19
N THR A 123 -12.82 -4.71 -20.80
CA THR A 123 -12.30 -5.18 -19.50
C THR A 123 -10.78 -5.37 -19.54
N GLY A 124 -10.05 -4.68 -18.65
CA GLY A 124 -8.59 -4.74 -18.54
C GLY A 124 -8.06 -6.03 -17.88
N THR A 125 -6.89 -6.47 -18.34
CA THR A 125 -6.18 -7.70 -17.95
C THR A 125 -5.01 -7.35 -17.02
N GLY A 126 -4.85 -8.08 -15.91
CA GLY A 126 -3.90 -7.78 -14.84
C GLY A 126 -2.40 -7.89 -15.20
N CYS A 127 -1.58 -7.15 -14.45
CA CYS A 127 -0.12 -7.10 -14.59
C CYS A 127 0.57 -8.32 -13.96
N SER A 128 1.40 -9.03 -14.72
CA SER A 128 2.28 -10.10 -14.23
C SER A 128 3.68 -9.55 -13.93
N ALA A 129 4.19 -9.72 -12.71
CA ALA A 129 5.58 -9.45 -12.33
C ALA A 129 6.47 -10.69 -12.58
N SER A 130 7.76 -10.46 -12.81
CA SER A 130 8.77 -11.48 -13.12
C SER A 130 9.13 -12.36 -11.91
N ASP A 131 9.10 -13.68 -12.13
CA ASP A 131 9.34 -14.74 -11.15
C ASP A 131 10.84 -14.89 -10.85
N HIS A 132 11.30 -14.22 -9.78
CA HIS A 132 12.67 -14.32 -9.26
C HIS A 132 12.76 -15.33 -8.11
N GLY A 133 12.36 -16.58 -8.33
CA GLY A 133 12.64 -17.69 -7.40
C GLY A 133 12.20 -17.44 -5.96
N ARG A 134 11.12 -16.67 -5.78
CA ARG A 134 10.64 -16.23 -4.46
C ARG A 134 10.13 -17.43 -3.66
N LYS A 135 10.30 -17.39 -2.34
CA LYS A 135 9.81 -18.44 -1.43
C LYS A 135 8.32 -18.30 -1.09
N TRP A 136 7.65 -17.33 -1.71
CA TRP A 136 6.25 -17.00 -1.51
C TRP A 136 5.53 -16.89 -2.87
N PRO A 137 4.21 -17.17 -2.95
CA PRO A 137 3.33 -17.51 -1.83
C PRO A 137 3.64 -18.86 -1.19
N LEU A 138 3.40 -18.94 0.12
CA LEU A 138 3.60 -20.16 0.89
C LEU A 138 2.58 -21.23 0.47
N GLY A 139 3.08 -22.47 0.36
CA GLY A 139 2.25 -23.63 0.03
C GLY A 139 1.23 -24.01 1.12
N SER A 140 0.83 -25.28 1.14
CA SER A 140 -0.25 -25.78 2.02
C SER A 140 0.14 -25.94 3.49
N SER A 141 1.45 -25.93 3.80
CA SER A 141 2.00 -26.14 5.14
C SER A 141 2.64 -24.86 5.65
N TRP A 142 2.16 -24.37 6.79
CA TRP A 142 2.65 -23.16 7.43
C TRP A 142 3.27 -23.52 8.79
N SER A 143 4.59 -23.39 8.91
CA SER A 143 5.26 -23.34 10.22
C SER A 143 5.50 -21.90 10.62
N LYS A 144 5.68 -21.66 11.92
CA LYS A 144 5.99 -20.33 12.47
C LYS A 144 7.24 -19.74 11.82
N GLU A 145 8.28 -20.56 11.68
CA GLU A 145 9.58 -20.15 11.15
C GLU A 145 9.49 -19.83 9.66
N LEU A 146 8.76 -20.66 8.91
CA LEU A 146 8.56 -20.46 7.48
C LEU A 146 7.78 -19.18 7.20
N VAL A 147 6.69 -18.95 7.93
CA VAL A 147 5.87 -17.74 7.75
C VAL A 147 6.64 -16.50 8.16
N ARG A 148 7.37 -16.53 9.27
CA ARG A 148 8.18 -15.39 9.70
C ARG A 148 9.25 -15.04 8.66
N ALA A 149 9.96 -16.03 8.13
CA ALA A 149 10.96 -15.81 7.09
C ALA A 149 10.35 -15.23 5.81
N ALA A 150 9.18 -15.71 5.40
CA ALA A 150 8.49 -15.20 4.21
C ALA A 150 7.97 -13.77 4.38
N VAL A 151 7.45 -13.42 5.57
CA VAL A 151 7.07 -12.03 5.88
C VAL A 151 8.29 -11.12 5.85
N ASP A 152 9.39 -11.50 6.50
CA ASP A 152 10.63 -10.69 6.52
C ASP A 152 11.21 -10.49 5.10
N GLU A 153 11.16 -11.52 4.25
CA GLU A 153 11.55 -11.44 2.84
C GLU A 153 10.61 -10.53 2.04
N TRP A 154 9.29 -10.63 2.26
CA TRP A 154 8.30 -9.78 1.61
C TRP A 154 8.44 -8.30 2.00
N GLU A 155 8.75 -7.99 3.26
CA GLU A 155 8.98 -6.60 3.70
C GLU A 155 10.18 -5.98 2.99
N HIS A 156 11.26 -6.75 2.83
CA HIS A 156 12.43 -6.31 2.07
C HIS A 156 12.08 -6.06 0.60
N ASP A 157 11.37 -6.99 -0.03
CA ASP A 157 10.90 -6.83 -1.42
C ASP A 157 9.94 -5.65 -1.57
N TYR A 158 9.11 -5.38 -0.57
CA TYR A 158 8.20 -4.24 -0.55
C TYR A 158 8.98 -2.92 -0.52
N ASP A 159 9.96 -2.81 0.38
CA ASP A 159 10.81 -1.62 0.52
C ASP A 159 11.62 -1.29 -0.75
N ASP A 160 11.91 -2.32 -1.56
CA ASP A 160 12.58 -2.22 -2.86
C ASP A 160 11.60 -2.10 -4.06
N GLY A 161 10.29 -2.12 -3.81
CA GLY A 161 9.25 -2.00 -4.85
C GLY A 161 9.07 -3.23 -5.73
N ASN A 162 9.54 -4.39 -5.29
CA ASN A 162 9.57 -5.66 -6.02
C ASN A 162 8.37 -6.58 -5.75
N VAL A 163 7.37 -6.13 -4.98
CA VAL A 163 6.17 -6.93 -4.65
C VAL A 163 5.23 -7.18 -5.84
N ASN A 164 4.44 -8.25 -5.72
CA ASN A 164 3.43 -8.61 -6.71
C ASN A 164 2.18 -7.76 -6.51
N SER A 165 1.72 -7.69 -5.26
CA SER A 165 0.52 -6.95 -4.88
C SER A 165 0.90 -5.59 -4.32
N VAL A 166 0.49 -4.52 -4.99
CA VAL A 166 0.64 -3.16 -4.48
C VAL A 166 -0.58 -2.86 -3.59
N PRO A 167 -0.41 -2.51 -2.30
CA PRO A 167 -1.49 -2.24 -1.36
C PRO A 167 -2.60 -1.32 -1.89
N ASP A 168 -2.22 -0.32 -2.68
CA ASP A 168 -3.13 0.70 -3.24
C ASP A 168 -3.79 0.31 -4.54
N CYS A 169 -3.40 -0.83 -5.12
CA CYS A 169 -4.02 -1.41 -6.30
C CYS A 169 -5.07 -2.48 -5.96
N ILE A 170 -5.18 -2.86 -4.69
CA ILE A 170 -6.15 -3.85 -4.24
C ILE A 170 -7.55 -3.21 -4.34
N PRO A 171 -8.53 -3.90 -4.97
CA PRO A 171 -9.82 -3.29 -5.26
C PRO A 171 -10.57 -2.93 -3.99
N GLU A 172 -11.38 -1.87 -4.08
CA GLU A 172 -12.22 -1.41 -2.99
C GLU A 172 -13.68 -1.87 -3.17
N VAL A 173 -14.41 -1.96 -2.06
CA VAL A 173 -15.83 -2.29 -2.01
C VAL A 173 -16.55 -1.32 -1.08
N GLU A 174 -17.73 -0.87 -1.48
CA GLU A 174 -18.56 0.02 -0.68
C GLU A 174 -19.20 -0.70 0.53
N ALA A 175 -19.55 0.06 1.56
CA ALA A 175 -20.21 -0.47 2.76
C ALA A 175 -21.54 -1.19 2.46
N ILE A 176 -22.30 -0.72 1.46
CA ILE A 176 -23.57 -1.34 1.05
C ILE A 176 -23.37 -2.73 0.44
N GLU A 177 -22.33 -2.90 -0.37
CA GLU A 177 -22.02 -4.18 -0.99
C GLU A 177 -21.43 -5.15 0.03
N LEU A 178 -20.54 -4.68 0.90
CA LEU A 178 -20.08 -5.46 2.07
C LEU A 178 -21.26 -5.98 2.89
N ALA A 179 -22.23 -5.13 3.21
CA ALA A 179 -23.41 -5.54 3.97
C ALA A 179 -24.21 -6.64 3.26
N SER A 180 -24.39 -6.53 1.94
CA SER A 180 -25.05 -7.54 1.11
C SER A 180 -24.31 -8.89 1.17
N TRP A 181 -22.98 -8.89 1.04
CA TRP A 181 -22.20 -10.11 1.12
C TRP A 181 -22.19 -10.75 2.52
N LEU A 182 -22.17 -9.93 3.58
CA LEU A 182 -22.28 -10.42 4.95
C LEU A 182 -23.65 -11.07 5.21
N GLN A 183 -24.75 -10.44 4.76
CA GLN A 183 -26.10 -11.01 4.87
C GLN A 183 -26.23 -12.35 4.10
N ALA A 184 -25.58 -12.44 2.93
CA ALA A 184 -25.57 -13.66 2.13
C ALA A 184 -24.64 -14.76 2.68
N GLY A 185 -23.87 -14.50 3.74
CA GLY A 185 -22.88 -15.43 4.27
C GLY A 185 -21.75 -15.73 3.29
N LYS A 186 -21.42 -14.77 2.41
CA LYS A 186 -20.40 -14.91 1.35
C LYS A 186 -19.13 -14.12 1.63
N CYS A 187 -19.05 -13.43 2.76
CA CYS A 187 -17.94 -12.56 3.10
C CYS A 187 -17.50 -12.73 4.55
N VAL A 188 -16.20 -12.56 4.77
CA VAL A 188 -15.60 -12.35 6.09
C VAL A 188 -14.93 -10.98 6.07
N ALA A 189 -15.34 -10.10 6.99
CA ALA A 189 -14.63 -8.85 7.21
C ALA A 189 -13.38 -9.11 8.06
N ALA A 190 -12.28 -8.42 7.75
CA ALA A 190 -11.01 -8.52 8.45
C ALA A 190 -10.59 -7.14 8.97
N ASP A 191 -10.58 -6.98 10.29
CA ASP A 191 -10.21 -5.75 10.97
C ASP A 191 -8.69 -5.67 11.12
N CYS A 192 -8.09 -4.79 10.33
CA CYS A 192 -6.65 -4.57 10.24
C CYS A 192 -6.16 -3.39 11.11
N ARG A 193 -7.02 -2.81 11.94
CA ARG A 193 -6.62 -1.79 12.92
C ARG A 193 -5.66 -2.38 13.94
N GLU A 194 -4.70 -1.60 14.41
CA GLU A 194 -3.81 -2.00 15.49
C GLU A 194 -4.58 -2.19 16.80
N ALA A 195 -4.01 -2.98 17.71
CA ALA A 195 -4.67 -3.30 18.98
C ALA A 195 -5.04 -2.06 19.80
N ILE A 196 -4.25 -0.98 19.68
CA ILE A 196 -4.51 0.28 20.38
C ILE A 196 -5.70 1.03 19.77
N GLU A 197 -5.77 1.12 18.44
CA GLU A 197 -6.87 1.75 17.70
C GLU A 197 -8.17 1.00 18.00
N ALA A 198 -8.16 -0.33 17.88
CA ALA A 198 -9.33 -1.16 18.15
C ALA A 198 -9.83 -1.11 19.60
N LYS A 199 -8.93 -0.86 20.56
CA LYS A 199 -9.27 -0.84 21.99
C LYS A 199 -9.77 0.52 22.47
N TYR A 200 -9.19 1.61 21.98
CA TYR A 200 -9.44 2.94 22.53
C TYR A 200 -10.26 3.84 21.62
N GLU A 201 -10.31 3.58 20.32
CA GLU A 201 -11.24 4.25 19.42
C GLU A 201 -12.60 3.55 19.57
N ARG A 202 -13.47 4.14 20.40
CA ARG A 202 -14.88 3.71 20.54
C ARG A 202 -15.64 4.05 19.26
N ARG A 203 -15.41 3.23 18.23
CA ARG A 203 -16.02 3.30 16.91
C ARG A 203 -17.09 2.22 16.86
N GLU A 204 -18.35 2.63 17.02
CA GLU A 204 -19.52 1.74 16.94
C GLU A 204 -20.51 2.26 15.89
N PRO A 205 -21.25 1.38 15.22
CA PRO A 205 -21.22 -0.09 15.35
C PRO A 205 -20.02 -0.74 14.62
N LEU A 206 -19.47 -1.81 15.20
CA LEU A 206 -18.46 -2.63 14.55
C LEU A 206 -19.07 -3.50 13.42
N ILE A 207 -18.23 -3.92 12.48
CA ILE A 207 -18.64 -4.90 11.46
C ILE A 207 -18.82 -6.27 12.14
N PRO A 208 -19.99 -6.92 12.02
CA PRO A 208 -20.27 -8.18 12.71
C PRO A 208 -19.31 -9.31 12.33
N LYS A 209 -18.88 -10.08 13.33
CA LYS A 209 -18.03 -11.28 13.18
C LYS A 209 -16.70 -11.00 12.45
N ALA A 210 -16.23 -9.76 12.44
CA ALA A 210 -14.96 -9.39 11.80
C ALA A 210 -13.79 -10.13 12.46
N LEU A 211 -12.95 -10.77 11.64
CA LEU A 211 -11.71 -11.41 12.06
C LEU A 211 -10.67 -10.35 12.37
N ARG A 212 -9.94 -10.46 13.48
CA ARG A 212 -8.84 -9.54 13.81
C ARG A 212 -7.59 -9.96 13.06
N VAL A 213 -7.10 -9.10 12.17
CA VAL A 213 -5.92 -9.32 11.33
C VAL A 213 -5.09 -8.03 11.28
N GLY A 214 -4.61 -7.58 12.44
CA GLY A 214 -3.78 -6.38 12.53
C GLY A 214 -2.47 -6.53 11.77
N PHE A 215 -1.99 -5.45 11.16
CA PHE A 215 -0.71 -5.48 10.42
C PHE A 215 0.44 -5.83 11.36
N GLY A 216 0.47 -5.23 12.55
CA GLY A 216 1.43 -5.57 13.61
C GLY A 216 1.41 -7.06 13.99
N ASP A 217 0.23 -7.69 14.04
CA ASP A 217 0.08 -9.11 14.37
C ASP A 217 0.56 -10.01 13.22
N LEU A 218 0.17 -9.72 11.97
CA LEU A 218 0.67 -10.42 10.78
C LEU A 218 2.20 -10.33 10.66
N ARG A 219 2.76 -9.19 11.04
CA ARG A 219 4.20 -8.95 10.98
C ARG A 219 4.95 -9.63 12.11
N ALA A 220 4.63 -9.30 13.36
CA ALA A 220 5.39 -9.70 14.53
C ALA A 220 5.02 -11.10 15.03
N LEU A 221 3.74 -11.48 14.91
CA LEU A 221 3.20 -12.70 15.50
C LEU A 221 2.33 -13.52 14.53
N PRO A 222 2.72 -13.72 13.24
CA PRO A 222 1.84 -14.35 12.24
C PRO A 222 1.34 -15.74 12.64
N HIS A 223 2.12 -16.45 13.45
CA HIS A 223 1.77 -17.77 13.99
C HIS A 223 0.47 -17.81 14.80
N THR A 224 0.05 -16.70 15.41
CA THR A 224 -1.21 -16.63 16.18
C THR A 224 -2.43 -16.64 15.28
N LEU A 225 -2.28 -16.28 14.01
CA LEU A 225 -3.35 -16.16 13.02
C LEU A 225 -3.43 -17.37 12.07
N LEU A 226 -2.48 -18.31 12.11
CA LEU A 226 -2.36 -19.35 11.08
C LEU A 226 -3.57 -20.25 10.96
N ASN A 227 -4.24 -20.57 12.08
CA ASN A 227 -5.43 -21.42 12.04
C ASN A 227 -6.57 -20.70 11.33
N ASP A 228 -6.83 -19.44 11.70
CA ASP A 228 -7.89 -18.62 11.11
C ASP A 228 -7.60 -18.34 9.63
N LEU A 229 -6.37 -17.93 9.31
CA LEU A 229 -5.93 -17.69 7.93
C LEU A 229 -5.95 -18.97 7.09
N SER A 230 -5.63 -20.13 7.66
CA SER A 230 -5.66 -21.41 6.93
C SER A 230 -7.08 -21.81 6.58
N GLN A 231 -8.02 -21.60 7.50
CA GLN A 231 -9.44 -21.86 7.25
C GLN A 231 -9.99 -20.88 6.23
N LEU A 232 -9.68 -19.58 6.40
CA LEU A 232 -10.15 -18.52 5.53
C LEU A 232 -9.63 -18.69 4.10
N ARG A 233 -8.35 -19.06 3.92
CA ARG A 233 -7.76 -19.32 2.60
C ARG A 233 -8.46 -20.46 1.84
N ARG A 234 -8.91 -21.50 2.55
CA ARG A 234 -9.63 -22.64 1.96
C ARG A 234 -11.13 -22.41 1.78
N SER A 235 -11.67 -21.34 2.36
CA SER A 235 -13.07 -20.95 2.12
C SER A 235 -13.24 -20.45 0.68
N GLU A 236 -14.47 -20.16 0.26
CA GLU A 236 -14.78 -19.46 -0.99
C GLU A 236 -15.26 -18.01 -0.74
N TYR A 237 -15.08 -17.51 0.48
CA TYR A 237 -15.59 -16.19 0.87
C TYR A 237 -14.77 -15.05 0.26
N HIS A 238 -15.46 -13.95 -0.04
CA HIS A 238 -14.83 -12.64 -0.17
C HIS A 238 -14.24 -12.23 1.19
N ILE A 239 -13.10 -11.57 1.16
CA ILE A 239 -12.40 -11.11 2.35
C ILE A 239 -12.25 -9.61 2.21
N VAL A 240 -12.95 -8.87 3.06
CA VAL A 240 -12.96 -7.42 3.04
C VAL A 240 -12.12 -6.92 4.21
N VAL A 241 -10.90 -6.48 3.91
CA VAL A 241 -10.01 -5.88 4.90
C VAL A 241 -10.37 -4.43 5.15
N PHE A 242 -10.24 -3.95 6.38
CA PHE A 242 -10.52 -2.56 6.71
C PHE A 242 -9.64 -2.04 7.84
N SER A 243 -9.33 -0.75 7.80
CA SER A 243 -8.75 0.04 8.88
C SER A 243 -9.77 1.08 9.37
N THR A 244 -9.40 1.95 10.32
CA THR A 244 -10.30 3.03 10.78
C THR A 244 -10.77 3.89 9.61
N HIS A 245 -9.81 4.36 8.80
CA HIS A 245 -10.06 5.13 7.59
C HIS A 245 -9.76 4.28 6.35
N GLY A 246 -10.47 4.53 5.26
CA GLY A 246 -10.17 4.00 3.93
C GLY A 246 -9.15 4.85 3.17
N GLY A 247 -8.90 4.50 1.89
CA GLY A 247 -8.03 5.26 1.00
C GLY A 247 -6.57 4.79 0.96
N THR A 248 -5.74 5.47 0.18
CA THR A 248 -4.39 5.02 -0.16
C THR A 248 -3.46 4.90 1.06
N SER A 249 -2.75 3.79 1.14
CA SER A 249 -1.61 3.48 2.01
C SER A 249 -1.96 3.16 3.48
N GLY A 250 -3.16 2.64 3.75
CA GLY A 250 -3.56 2.17 5.09
C GLY A 250 -3.12 0.74 5.42
N ASN A 251 -3.13 0.39 6.71
CA ASN A 251 -2.83 -0.96 7.21
C ASN A 251 -3.66 -2.06 6.53
N CYS A 252 -4.90 -1.76 6.14
CA CYS A 252 -5.73 -2.70 5.39
C CYS A 252 -5.09 -3.10 4.05
N GLY A 253 -4.54 -2.16 3.29
CA GLY A 253 -3.84 -2.44 2.03
C GLY A 253 -2.60 -3.30 2.26
N MET A 254 -1.82 -3.01 3.31
CA MET A 254 -0.63 -3.80 3.67
C MET A 254 -1.00 -5.23 4.06
N CYS A 255 -2.03 -5.39 4.91
CA CYS A 255 -2.54 -6.70 5.28
C CYS A 255 -3.02 -7.48 4.06
N ALA A 256 -3.77 -6.84 3.16
CA ALA A 256 -4.26 -7.49 1.95
C ALA A 256 -3.13 -7.92 1.01
N ALA A 257 -2.10 -7.08 0.82
CA ALA A 257 -0.94 -7.45 0.03
C ALA A 257 -0.19 -8.66 0.63
N LEU A 258 0.00 -8.70 1.95
CA LEU A 258 0.57 -9.85 2.65
C LEU A 258 -0.28 -11.12 2.50
N LEU A 259 -1.60 -11.02 2.61
CA LEU A 259 -2.51 -12.16 2.43
C LEU A 259 -2.34 -12.77 1.03
N ILE A 260 -2.24 -11.93 0.00
CA ILE A 260 -2.05 -12.40 -1.38
C ILE A 260 -0.64 -12.96 -1.56
N ASP A 261 0.38 -12.14 -1.31
CA ASP A 261 1.75 -12.42 -1.68
C ASP A 261 2.37 -13.51 -0.79
N VAL A 262 2.21 -13.43 0.52
CA VAL A 262 2.84 -14.38 1.47
C VAL A 262 1.93 -15.58 1.72
N PHE A 263 0.67 -15.35 2.04
CA PHE A 263 -0.24 -16.44 2.43
C PHE A 263 -0.92 -17.11 1.23
N GLY A 264 -0.74 -16.58 0.01
CA GLY A 264 -1.25 -17.21 -1.21
C GLY A 264 -2.77 -17.21 -1.29
N PHE A 265 -3.42 -16.16 -0.79
CA PHE A 265 -4.83 -15.95 -1.03
C PHE A 265 -5.07 -15.58 -2.50
N ASP A 266 -6.21 -16.00 -3.04
CA ASP A 266 -6.65 -15.58 -4.37
C ASP A 266 -6.97 -14.08 -4.35
N ALA A 267 -6.22 -13.30 -5.13
CA ALA A 267 -6.36 -11.86 -5.22
C ALA A 267 -7.78 -11.42 -5.66
N SER A 268 -8.51 -12.24 -6.43
CA SER A 268 -9.88 -11.92 -6.85
C SER A 268 -10.90 -11.89 -5.70
N ARG A 269 -10.50 -12.40 -4.53
CA ARG A 269 -11.33 -12.50 -3.33
C ARG A 269 -10.94 -11.51 -2.24
N ILE A 270 -9.86 -10.77 -2.40
CA ILE A 270 -9.38 -9.79 -1.43
C ILE A 270 -9.82 -8.39 -1.86
N TRP A 271 -10.53 -7.71 -0.96
CA TRP A 271 -11.10 -6.38 -1.18
C TRP A 271 -10.79 -5.49 0.01
N ARG A 272 -10.68 -4.19 -0.21
CA ARG A 272 -10.57 -3.17 0.84
C ARG A 272 -11.92 -2.50 1.04
N LEU A 273 -12.30 -2.21 2.28
CA LEU A 273 -13.49 -1.42 2.54
C LEU A 273 -13.23 0.05 2.19
N GLU A 274 -13.99 0.58 1.24
CA GLU A 274 -13.98 2.00 0.90
C GLU A 274 -14.38 2.84 2.12
N GLU A 275 -13.68 3.95 2.34
CA GLU A 275 -13.79 4.80 3.55
C GLU A 275 -13.52 4.10 4.89
N GLY A 276 -13.20 2.80 4.89
CA GLY A 276 -12.85 2.03 6.09
C GLY A 276 -14.03 1.88 7.06
N LEU A 277 -13.71 1.72 8.35
CA LEU A 277 -14.73 1.58 9.40
C LEU A 277 -15.64 2.82 9.50
N ASP A 278 -15.13 4.00 9.15
CA ASP A 278 -15.89 5.24 9.17
C ASP A 278 -17.04 5.24 8.16
N GLY A 279 -16.78 4.77 6.94
CA GLY A 279 -17.81 4.55 5.92
C GLY A 279 -18.85 3.53 6.37
N TRP A 280 -18.42 2.44 7.02
CA TRP A 280 -19.35 1.46 7.60
C TRP A 280 -20.25 2.06 8.67
N ILE A 281 -19.70 2.85 9.60
CA ILE A 281 -20.47 3.48 10.68
C ILE A 281 -21.50 4.44 10.11
N ALA A 282 -21.11 5.27 9.13
CA ALA A 282 -22.01 6.19 8.46
C ALA A 282 -23.15 5.43 7.75
N TRP A 283 -22.81 4.38 7.01
CA TRP A 283 -23.79 3.52 6.34
C TRP A 283 -24.74 2.84 7.34
N ALA A 284 -24.21 2.29 8.43
CA ALA A 284 -24.96 1.60 9.45
C ALA A 284 -25.96 2.51 10.16
N ALA A 285 -25.54 3.74 10.49
CA ALA A 285 -26.42 4.74 11.08
C ALA A 285 -27.58 5.12 10.15
N ALA A 286 -27.33 5.14 8.82
CA ALA A 286 -28.37 5.36 7.82
C ALA A 286 -29.26 4.13 7.56
N ASN A 287 -28.82 2.93 7.93
CA ASN A 287 -29.51 1.66 7.62
C ASN A 287 -29.73 0.77 8.86
N PRO A 288 -30.43 1.24 9.91
CA PRO A 288 -30.55 0.52 11.18
C PRO A 288 -31.25 -0.85 11.05
N SER A 289 -32.20 -0.99 10.12
CA SER A 289 -32.90 -2.27 9.87
C SER A 289 -31.98 -3.37 9.32
N SER A 290 -30.96 -2.98 8.55
CA SER A 290 -30.00 -3.91 7.96
C SER A 290 -29.02 -4.47 8.98
N GLN A 291 -28.74 -3.73 10.06
CA GLN A 291 -27.88 -4.19 11.15
C GLN A 291 -28.47 -5.37 11.93
N ILE A 292 -29.79 -5.36 12.14
CA ILE A 292 -30.50 -6.42 12.87
C ILE A 292 -30.35 -7.77 12.15
N ASN A 293 -30.34 -7.75 10.81
CA ASN A 293 -30.21 -8.96 9.99
C ASN A 293 -28.77 -9.49 9.88
N LEU A 294 -27.79 -8.76 10.42
CA LEU A 294 -26.37 -9.12 10.34
C LEU A 294 -25.83 -9.78 11.63
N LEU A 295 -26.58 -9.71 12.74
CA LEU A 295 -26.24 -10.33 14.03
C LEU A 295 -26.58 -11.82 14.03
#